data_AF-A0A921ZGE7-F1
#
_entry.id   AF-A0A921ZGE7-F1
#
_cell.length_a   1.000
_cell.length_b   1.000
_cell.length_c   1.000
_cell.angle_alpha   90.00
_cell.angle_beta   90.00
_cell.angle_gamma   90.00
#
_symmetry.space_group_name_H-M   'P 1'
#
loop_
_entity.id
_entity.type
_entity.pdbx_description
1 polymer ?
#
loop_
_entity_poly.entity_id
_entity_poly.type
_entity_poly.pdbx_seq_one_letter_code
_entity_poly.pdbx_strand_id
1 'polypeptide(L)'
;MKEPEIYLATDTSNTGWGAELENKLISGLWTTSQEKWHINKKEMFVVYKILLKYQIALQNKSILIQSDNKTVVAYLKNQGGTKSATLLKLAGDILNLANCRKIEIQIEHIPGQYNIISDRLSRGKSLPDWHLSKSILKVIFNKWGTPCIDLFATQESAVVARYVTRFPCKQAEYVNAFTKMWAYKLAWIFPPPPLIPRILQHLKQSQGTFLLVVPRWENVFWRPILKKRALDRPFTIRNLHNPLIELQTNHPPPKIQNLCLEVWKVRGGPI
;
A
#
# COMPACT_ATOMS: atom_id res chain seq x y z
N MET A 1 10.65 15.37 -10.60
CA MET A 1 9.74 15.05 -9.48
C MET A 1 10.58 14.61 -8.30
N LYS A 2 10.35 15.20 -7.14
CA LYS A 2 11.01 14.80 -5.89
C LYS A 2 10.55 13.40 -5.50
N GLU A 3 11.36 12.62 -4.80
CA GLU A 3 10.88 11.34 -4.27
C GLU A 3 9.79 11.57 -3.20
N PRO A 4 8.71 10.77 -3.16
CA PRO A 4 7.69 10.93 -2.13
C PRO A 4 8.27 10.66 -0.74
N GLU A 5 7.96 11.52 0.22
CA GLU A 5 8.31 11.34 1.63
C GLU A 5 7.15 10.73 2.42
N ILE A 6 5.93 10.93 1.93
CA ILE A 6 4.69 10.50 2.57
C ILE A 6 3.86 9.67 1.59
N TYR A 7 3.22 8.63 2.09
CA TYR A 7 2.39 7.70 1.35
C TYR A 7 0.97 7.72 1.90
N LEU A 8 0.01 7.91 1.00
CA LEU A 8 -1.42 7.95 1.31
C LEU A 8 -2.18 7.02 0.37
N ALA A 9 -2.93 6.07 0.91
CA ALA A 9 -3.97 5.36 0.17
C ALA A 9 -5.35 5.75 0.70
N THR A 10 -6.32 5.91 -0.19
CA THR A 10 -7.70 6.28 0.19
C THR A 10 -8.70 5.37 -0.50
N ASP A 11 -9.85 5.16 0.15
CA ASP A 11 -11.01 4.52 -0.44
C ASP A 11 -12.30 5.06 0.17
N THR A 12 -13.41 4.92 -0.56
CA THR A 12 -14.74 5.27 -0.06
C THR A 12 -15.78 4.19 -0.32
N SER A 13 -16.71 4.10 0.61
CA SER A 13 -17.91 3.29 0.48
C SER A 13 -19.15 4.19 0.49
N ASN A 14 -20.33 3.57 0.37
CA ASN A 14 -21.59 4.30 0.48
C ASN A 14 -21.80 4.92 1.87
N THR A 15 -21.29 4.27 2.92
CA THR A 15 -21.53 4.63 4.33
C THR A 15 -20.37 5.37 4.99
N GLY A 16 -19.15 5.21 4.48
CA GLY A 16 -17.97 5.84 5.06
C GLY A 16 -16.77 5.93 4.14
N TRP A 17 -15.62 6.26 4.72
CA TRP A 17 -14.34 6.42 4.04
C TRP A 17 -13.20 5.91 4.90
N GLY A 18 -12.14 5.48 4.22
CA GLY A 18 -10.92 4.95 4.81
C GLY A 18 -9.69 5.58 4.17
N ALA A 19 -8.66 5.80 4.97
CA ALA A 19 -7.37 6.29 4.52
C ALA A 19 -6.24 5.65 5.35
N GLU A 20 -5.19 5.23 4.64
CA GLU A 20 -3.93 4.78 5.22
C GLU A 20 -2.89 5.85 4.92
N LEU A 21 -2.47 6.59 5.95
CA LEU A 21 -1.43 7.62 5.85
C LEU A 21 -0.20 7.13 6.62
N GLU A 22 0.87 6.78 5.91
CA GLU A 22 2.04 6.13 6.49
C GLU A 22 1.64 4.85 7.25
N ASN A 23 1.76 4.86 8.58
CA ASN A 23 1.34 3.77 9.46
C ASN A 23 0.03 4.08 10.20
N LYS A 24 -0.57 5.25 9.96
CA LYS A 24 -1.82 5.69 10.59
C LYS A 24 -3.00 5.21 9.76
N LEU A 25 -3.94 4.55 10.42
CA LEU A 25 -5.22 4.18 9.86
C LEU A 25 -6.27 5.19 10.28
N ILE A 26 -7.00 5.73 9.31
CA ILE A 26 -7.95 6.80 9.50
C ILE A 26 -9.24 6.39 8.81
N SER A 27 -10.36 6.53 9.49
CA SER A 27 -11.67 6.29 8.90
C SER A 27 -12.68 7.29 9.43
N GLY A 28 -13.84 7.35 8.79
CA GLY A 28 -14.99 8.08 9.28
C GLY A 28 -16.25 7.76 8.49
N LEU A 29 -17.39 8.13 9.07
CA LEU A 29 -18.69 7.98 8.44
C LEU A 29 -19.01 9.22 7.60
N TRP A 30 -19.89 9.03 6.61
CA TRP A 30 -20.50 10.14 5.89
C TRP A 30 -21.63 10.75 6.72
N THR A 31 -21.81 12.06 6.61
CA THR A 31 -23.07 12.67 7.07
C THR A 31 -24.19 12.33 6.10
N THR A 32 -25.45 12.45 6.54
CA THR A 32 -26.64 12.18 5.71
C THR A 32 -26.67 12.98 4.40
N SER A 33 -26.06 14.17 4.38
CA SER A 33 -25.91 14.97 3.15
C SER A 33 -24.80 14.41 2.24
N GLN A 34 -23.68 13.98 2.83
CA GLN A 34 -22.55 13.41 2.10
C GLN A 34 -22.84 12.04 1.51
N GLU A 35 -23.69 11.24 2.16
CA GLU A 35 -24.11 9.94 1.64
C GLU A 35 -24.75 10.04 0.25
N LYS A 36 -25.45 11.15 -0.03
CA LYS A 36 -26.09 11.43 -1.32
C LYS A 36 -25.12 11.91 -2.40
N TRP A 37 -23.86 12.16 -2.06
CA TRP A 37 -22.87 12.59 -3.04
C TRP A 37 -22.50 11.46 -3.99
N HIS A 38 -22.24 11.82 -5.25
CA HIS A 38 -21.68 10.91 -6.23
C HIS A 38 -20.32 10.36 -5.75
N ILE A 39 -20.02 9.09 -6.06
CA ILE A 39 -18.82 8.39 -5.57
C ILE A 39 -17.51 9.14 -5.88
N ASN A 40 -17.35 9.64 -7.11
CA ASN A 40 -16.17 10.45 -7.48
C ASN A 40 -15.99 11.70 -6.60
N LYS A 41 -17.09 12.33 -6.16
CA LYS A 41 -17.03 13.48 -5.25
C LYS A 41 -16.61 13.04 -3.86
N LYS A 42 -17.16 11.91 -3.37
CA LYS A 42 -16.77 11.34 -2.07
C LYS A 42 -15.27 11.05 -2.04
N GLU A 43 -14.74 10.36 -3.06
CA GLU A 43 -13.32 10.02 -3.10
C GLU A 43 -12.40 11.24 -3.18
N MET A 44 -12.69 12.18 -4.08
CA MET A 44 -11.90 13.41 -4.18
C MET A 44 -11.97 14.23 -2.87
N PHE A 45 -13.13 14.22 -2.20
CA PHE A 45 -13.29 14.88 -0.92
C PHE A 45 -12.48 14.21 0.21
N VAL A 46 -12.29 12.88 0.21
CA VAL A 46 -11.41 12.23 1.20
C VAL A 46 -9.99 12.71 1.04
N VAL A 47 -9.49 12.81 -0.20
CA VAL A 47 -8.14 13.34 -0.47
C VAL A 47 -8.02 14.75 0.11
N TYR A 48 -8.95 15.64 -0.22
CA TYR A 48 -9.00 16.99 0.34
C TYR A 48 -9.01 17.00 1.86
N LYS A 49 -9.89 16.20 2.48
CA LYS A 49 -10.07 16.12 3.94
C LYS A 49 -8.80 15.66 4.64
N ILE A 50 -8.09 14.67 4.11
CA ILE A 50 -6.83 14.20 4.68
C ILE A 50 -5.74 15.27 4.53
N LEU A 51 -5.58 15.86 3.35
CA LEU A 51 -4.60 16.92 3.14
C LEU A 51 -4.86 18.12 4.06
N LEU A 52 -6.12 18.53 4.22
CA LEU A 52 -6.51 19.63 5.10
C LEU A 52 -6.23 19.31 6.58
N LYS A 53 -6.61 18.11 7.04
CA LYS A 53 -6.39 17.67 8.43
C LYS A 53 -4.90 17.61 8.79
N TYR A 54 -4.06 17.17 7.86
CA TYR A 54 -2.63 16.99 8.08
C TYR A 54 -1.75 18.07 7.43
N GLN A 55 -2.33 19.20 7.02
CA GLN A 55 -1.66 20.23 6.22
C GLN A 55 -0.34 20.74 6.85
N ILE A 56 -0.26 20.81 8.18
CA ILE A 56 0.95 21.24 8.90
C ILE A 56 2.02 20.15 8.85
N ALA A 57 1.63 18.88 9.06
CA ALA A 57 2.55 17.75 9.04
C ALA A 57 3.08 17.44 7.62
N LEU A 58 2.33 17.84 6.59
CA LEU A 58 2.65 17.68 5.17
C LEU A 58 3.42 18.87 4.58
N GLN A 59 3.53 19.99 5.30
CA GLN A 59 4.12 21.22 4.78
C GLN A 59 5.57 20.99 4.30
N ASN A 60 5.90 21.51 3.11
CA ASN A 60 7.21 21.35 2.44
C ASN A 60 7.60 19.91 2.07
N LYS A 61 6.65 18.96 2.08
CA LYS A 61 6.90 17.55 1.77
C LYS A 61 6.31 17.13 0.43
N SER A 62 6.81 16.02 -0.09
CA SER A 62 6.22 15.30 -1.22
C SER A 62 5.34 14.16 -0.72
N ILE A 63 4.16 14.00 -1.32
CA ILE A 63 3.21 12.94 -0.99
C ILE A 63 2.84 12.14 -2.24
N LEU A 64 2.87 10.81 -2.13
CA LEU A 64 2.26 9.90 -3.10
C LEU A 64 0.87 9.50 -2.61
N ILE A 65 -0.14 9.86 -3.38
CA ILE A 65 -1.54 9.52 -3.15
C ILE A 65 -1.90 8.36 -4.08
N GLN A 66 -2.53 7.32 -3.54
CA GLN A 66 -2.99 6.15 -4.28
C GLN A 66 -4.51 6.00 -4.13
N SER A 67 -5.20 5.94 -5.26
CA SER A 67 -6.66 5.74 -5.34
C SER A 67 -6.97 4.73 -6.44
N ASP A 68 -8.03 3.96 -6.26
CA ASP A 68 -8.55 3.06 -7.29
C ASP A 68 -9.53 3.74 -8.26
N ASN A 69 -9.91 4.98 -7.98
CA ASN A 69 -10.76 5.77 -8.83
C ASN A 69 -9.98 6.54 -9.88
N LYS A 70 -10.01 6.00 -11.10
CA LYS A 70 -9.39 6.61 -12.28
C LYS A 70 -9.86 8.04 -12.54
N THR A 71 -11.09 8.41 -12.15
CA THR A 71 -11.58 9.79 -12.31
C THR A 71 -10.82 10.73 -11.38
N VAL A 72 -10.65 10.36 -10.11
CA VAL A 72 -9.89 11.16 -9.14
C VAL A 72 -8.45 11.30 -9.59
N VAL A 73 -7.83 10.20 -10.01
CA VAL A 73 -6.46 10.20 -10.54
C VAL A 73 -6.35 11.13 -11.75
N ALA A 74 -7.26 11.03 -12.72
CA ALA A 74 -7.22 11.87 -13.92
C ALA A 74 -7.41 13.37 -13.59
N TYR A 75 -8.37 13.71 -12.73
CA TYR A 75 -8.60 15.10 -12.34
C TYR A 75 -7.40 15.70 -11.61
N LEU A 76 -6.75 14.96 -10.70
CA LEU A 76 -5.56 15.48 -10.00
C LEU A 76 -4.32 15.51 -10.90
N LYS A 77 -4.11 14.51 -11.77
CA LYS A 77 -2.98 14.53 -12.74
C LYS A 77 -3.11 15.69 -13.72
N ASN A 78 -4.31 15.93 -14.23
CA ASN A 78 -4.57 16.95 -15.25
C ASN A 78 -4.97 18.32 -14.67
N GLN A 79 -4.89 18.47 -13.35
CA GLN A 79 -5.25 19.69 -12.63
C GLN A 79 -6.69 20.18 -12.89
N GLY A 80 -7.60 19.25 -13.12
CA GLY A 80 -9.01 19.51 -13.38
C GLY A 80 -9.60 18.58 -14.43
N GLY A 81 -10.83 18.88 -14.80
CA GLY A 81 -11.55 18.20 -15.86
C GLY A 81 -12.77 19.01 -16.28
N THR A 82 -13.28 18.75 -17.48
CA THR A 82 -14.36 19.52 -18.10
C THR A 82 -15.76 19.01 -17.77
N LYS A 83 -15.86 17.81 -17.20
CA LYS A 83 -17.14 17.08 -17.07
C LYS A 83 -17.90 17.34 -15.78
N SER A 84 -17.28 17.93 -14.76
CA SER A 84 -17.92 18.19 -13.47
C SER A 84 -17.34 19.42 -12.80
N ALA A 85 -18.13 20.49 -12.73
CA ALA A 85 -17.76 21.71 -12.01
C ALA A 85 -17.45 21.45 -10.53
N THR A 86 -18.18 20.51 -9.91
CA THR A 86 -17.96 20.12 -8.51
C THR A 86 -16.60 19.46 -8.30
N LEU A 87 -16.19 18.54 -9.19
CA LEU A 87 -14.87 17.91 -9.11
C LEU A 87 -13.76 18.89 -9.49
N LEU A 88 -14.00 19.76 -10.47
CA LEU A 88 -13.06 20.81 -10.83
C LEU A 88 -12.78 21.74 -9.65
N LYS A 89 -13.84 22.17 -8.94
CA LYS A 89 -13.71 22.99 -7.73
C LYS A 89 -12.88 22.28 -6.67
N LEU A 90 -13.19 21.02 -6.36
CA LEU A 90 -12.43 20.25 -5.37
C LEU A 90 -10.97 20.02 -5.76
N ALA A 91 -10.70 19.78 -7.06
CA ALA A 91 -9.33 19.69 -7.56
C ALA A 91 -8.59 21.01 -7.36
N GLY A 92 -9.24 22.15 -7.65
CA GLY A 92 -8.72 23.49 -7.36
C GLY A 92 -8.43 23.70 -5.87
N ASP A 93 -9.36 23.33 -4.98
CA ASP A 93 -9.17 23.43 -3.52
C ASP A 93 -7.98 22.60 -3.04
N ILE A 94 -7.81 21.38 -3.56
CA ILE A 94 -6.68 20.49 -3.27
C ILE A 94 -5.36 21.11 -3.75
N LEU A 95 -5.30 21.58 -4.99
CA LEU A 95 -4.09 22.16 -5.58
C LEU A 95 -3.71 23.48 -4.91
N ASN A 96 -4.68 24.31 -4.58
CA ASN A 96 -4.46 25.55 -3.83
C ASN A 96 -3.90 25.27 -2.43
N LEU A 97 -4.49 24.31 -1.71
CA LEU A 97 -3.97 23.87 -0.41
C LEU A 97 -2.54 23.36 -0.54
N ALA A 98 -2.26 22.54 -1.56
CA ALA A 98 -0.94 21.99 -1.83
C ALA A 98 0.07 23.12 -2.10
N ASN A 99 -0.28 24.09 -2.94
CA ASN A 99 0.56 25.24 -3.25
C ASN A 99 0.84 26.10 -2.01
N CYS A 100 -0.20 26.48 -1.26
CA CYS A 100 -0.08 27.27 -0.03
C CYS A 100 0.82 26.61 1.03
N ARG A 101 0.86 25.27 1.06
CA ARG A 101 1.65 24.49 2.01
C ARG A 101 2.93 23.91 1.41
N LYS A 102 3.25 24.23 0.15
CA LYS A 102 4.39 23.69 -0.60
C LYS A 102 4.43 22.15 -0.55
N ILE A 103 3.27 21.51 -0.73
CA ILE A 103 3.11 20.06 -0.80
C ILE A 103 3.24 19.64 -2.27
N GLU A 104 4.21 18.80 -2.59
CA GLU A 104 4.33 18.20 -3.93
C GLU A 104 3.47 16.94 -4.00
N ILE A 105 2.37 17.00 -4.76
CA ILE A 105 1.45 15.88 -4.90
C ILE A 105 1.84 15.02 -6.10
N GLN A 106 2.05 13.74 -5.84
CA GLN A 106 2.04 12.67 -6.84
C GLN A 106 0.78 11.85 -6.62
N ILE A 107 0.12 11.44 -7.70
CA ILE A 107 -1.12 10.66 -7.64
C ILE A 107 -0.97 9.47 -8.56
N GLU A 108 -1.25 8.26 -8.06
CA GLU A 108 -1.17 7.03 -8.85
C GLU A 108 -2.38 6.14 -8.66
N HIS A 109 -2.75 5.45 -9.73
CA HIS A 109 -3.85 4.49 -9.67
C HIS A 109 -3.38 3.16 -9.05
N ILE A 110 -4.15 2.65 -8.09
CA ILE A 110 -4.01 1.29 -7.56
C ILE A 110 -5.29 0.50 -7.87
N PRO A 111 -5.25 -0.70 -8.48
CA PRO A 111 -6.50 -1.42 -8.75
C PRO A 111 -7.22 -1.77 -7.45
N GLY A 112 -8.54 -1.54 -7.38
CA GLY A 112 -9.32 -1.65 -6.14
C GLY A 112 -9.23 -3.00 -5.42
N GLN A 113 -9.01 -4.10 -6.14
CA GLN A 113 -8.78 -5.43 -5.55
C GLN A 113 -7.52 -5.51 -4.67
N TYR A 114 -6.67 -4.49 -4.70
CA TYR A 114 -5.44 -4.38 -3.92
C TYR A 114 -5.42 -3.20 -2.95
N ASN A 115 -6.45 -2.34 -2.98
CA ASN A 115 -6.64 -1.23 -2.04
C ASN A 115 -7.40 -1.68 -0.78
N ILE A 116 -7.06 -2.87 -0.26
CA ILE A 116 -7.92 -3.61 0.66
C ILE A 116 -7.98 -2.97 2.04
N ILE A 117 -6.88 -2.37 2.52
CA ILE A 117 -6.85 -1.71 3.83
C ILE A 117 -7.83 -0.54 3.83
N SER A 118 -7.72 0.34 2.84
CA SER A 118 -8.61 1.49 2.70
C SER A 118 -10.07 1.03 2.54
N ASP A 119 -10.35 -0.03 1.78
CA ASP A 119 -11.70 -0.61 1.62
C ASP A 119 -12.26 -1.21 2.92
N ARG A 120 -11.44 -1.91 3.71
CA ARG A 120 -11.88 -2.41 5.02
C ARG A 120 -12.17 -1.26 5.98
N LEU A 121 -11.33 -0.23 5.99
CA LEU A 121 -11.54 0.97 6.80
C LEU A 121 -12.81 1.74 6.40
N SER A 122 -13.06 1.89 5.09
CA SER A 122 -14.25 2.60 4.58
C SER A 122 -15.56 1.86 4.89
N ARG A 123 -15.49 0.56 5.20
CA ARG A 123 -16.62 -0.30 5.56
C ARG A 123 -16.67 -0.68 7.05
N GLY A 124 -15.74 -0.18 7.86
CA GLY A 124 -15.67 -0.53 9.30
C GLY A 124 -15.37 -2.00 9.58
N LYS A 125 -14.65 -2.68 8.67
CA LYS A 125 -14.26 -4.09 8.79
C LYS A 125 -12.85 -4.23 9.37
N SER A 126 -12.57 -5.40 9.93
CA SER A 126 -11.22 -5.79 10.35
C SER A 126 -10.25 -5.83 9.16
N LEU A 127 -8.98 -5.51 9.45
CA LEU A 127 -7.90 -5.48 8.46
C LEU A 127 -7.59 -6.88 7.96
N PRO A 128 -7.27 -7.05 6.67
CA PRO A 128 -6.87 -8.36 6.17
C PRO A 128 -5.52 -8.76 6.77
N ASP A 129 -5.36 -10.06 7.05
CA ASP A 129 -4.07 -10.65 7.37
C ASP A 129 -3.83 -11.82 6.42
N TRP A 130 -2.95 -11.60 5.46
CA TRP A 130 -2.71 -12.50 4.34
C TRP A 130 -1.48 -13.35 4.61
N HIS A 131 -1.63 -14.66 4.47
CA HIS A 131 -0.57 -15.62 4.71
C HIS A 131 -0.37 -16.54 3.51
N LEU A 132 0.89 -16.83 3.17
CA LEU A 132 1.22 -17.85 2.17
C LEU A 132 1.29 -19.24 2.79
N SER A 133 0.71 -20.26 2.14
CA SER A 133 0.70 -21.62 2.68
C SER A 133 2.11 -22.19 2.90
N LYS A 134 2.25 -23.07 3.90
CA LYS A 134 3.53 -23.72 4.21
C LYS A 134 4.15 -24.46 3.02
N SER A 135 3.32 -25.02 2.14
CA SER A 135 3.80 -25.73 0.95
C SER A 135 4.49 -24.80 -0.04
N ILE A 136 3.91 -23.62 -0.32
CA ILE A 136 4.54 -22.66 -1.23
C ILE A 136 5.77 -22.00 -0.60
N LEU A 137 5.72 -21.70 0.70
CA LEU A 137 6.87 -21.18 1.45
C LEU A 137 8.05 -22.14 1.40
N LYS A 138 7.83 -23.44 1.57
CA LYS A 138 8.88 -24.46 1.46
C LYS A 138 9.54 -24.45 0.08
N VAL A 139 8.76 -24.34 -1.00
CA VAL A 139 9.31 -24.25 -2.36
C VAL A 139 10.18 -23.00 -2.53
N ILE A 140 9.70 -21.84 -2.06
CA ILE A 140 10.42 -20.57 -2.15
C ILE A 140 11.71 -20.59 -1.31
N PHE A 141 11.64 -21.09 -0.08
CA PHE A 141 12.79 -21.13 0.83
C PHE A 141 13.83 -22.17 0.39
N ASN A 142 13.43 -23.28 -0.22
CA ASN A 142 14.38 -24.20 -0.85
C ASN A 142 15.13 -23.55 -2.02
N LYS A 143 14.47 -22.63 -2.76
CA LYS A 143 15.09 -21.94 -3.90
C LYS A 143 16.07 -20.85 -3.48
N TRP A 144 15.74 -20.05 -2.46
CA TRP A 144 16.51 -18.84 -2.12
C TRP A 144 17.08 -18.78 -0.71
N GLY A 145 16.79 -19.80 0.12
CA GLY A 145 17.12 -19.84 1.53
C GLY A 145 15.96 -19.38 2.42
N THR A 146 16.04 -19.75 3.69
CA THR A 146 15.10 -19.32 4.73
C THR A 146 15.47 -17.91 5.21
N PRO A 147 14.54 -16.94 5.16
CA PRO A 147 14.74 -15.61 5.71
C PRO A 147 15.06 -15.63 7.21
N CYS A 148 15.88 -14.69 7.68
CA CYS A 148 16.16 -14.57 9.12
C CYS A 148 15.11 -13.74 9.87
N ILE A 149 14.25 -13.00 9.14
CA ILE A 149 13.20 -12.16 9.70
C ILE A 149 12.05 -11.97 8.69
N ASP A 150 10.83 -11.89 9.19
CA ASP A 150 9.64 -11.44 8.46
C ASP A 150 9.32 -9.98 8.81
N LEU A 151 9.36 -9.08 7.83
CA LEU A 151 9.21 -7.65 8.06
C LEU A 151 7.75 -7.17 8.09
N PHE A 152 6.79 -7.98 7.67
CA PHE A 152 5.38 -7.57 7.55
C PHE A 152 4.46 -8.72 7.96
N ALA A 153 4.41 -9.03 9.26
CA ALA A 153 3.59 -10.13 9.77
C ALA A 153 2.94 -9.82 11.11
N THR A 154 1.90 -10.58 11.43
CA THR A 154 1.35 -10.73 12.79
C THR A 154 2.00 -11.94 13.47
N GLN A 155 1.63 -12.20 14.73
CA GLN A 155 2.05 -13.42 15.41
C GLN A 155 1.54 -14.66 14.68
N GLU A 156 0.35 -14.57 14.07
CA GLU A 156 -0.33 -15.65 13.38
C GLU A 156 0.17 -15.84 11.94
N SER A 157 0.54 -14.77 11.23
CA SER A 157 0.99 -14.84 9.83
C SER A 157 2.51 -14.95 9.64
N ALA A 158 3.30 -14.82 10.72
CA ALA A 158 4.76 -14.89 10.65
C ALA A 158 5.26 -16.18 9.99
N VAL A 159 6.10 -16.04 8.96
CA VAL A 159 6.68 -17.20 8.24
C VAL A 159 7.96 -17.74 8.89
N VAL A 160 8.54 -16.98 9.83
CA VAL A 160 9.74 -17.32 10.61
C VAL A 160 9.61 -16.75 12.03
N ALA A 161 10.42 -17.27 12.98
CA ALA A 161 10.28 -16.95 14.40
C ALA A 161 10.51 -15.47 14.75
N ARG A 162 11.39 -14.78 14.02
CA ARG A 162 11.63 -13.34 14.19
C ARG A 162 10.76 -12.60 13.20
N TYR A 163 9.88 -11.74 13.70
CA TYR A 163 8.97 -10.99 12.84
C TYR A 163 8.70 -9.58 13.37
N VAL A 164 8.26 -8.71 12.47
CA VAL A 164 7.97 -7.30 12.74
C VAL A 164 6.49 -7.05 12.50
N THR A 165 5.82 -6.49 13.50
CA THR A 165 4.39 -6.20 13.43
C THR A 165 4.14 -4.76 13.04
N ARG A 166 2.98 -4.53 12.41
CA ARG A 166 2.51 -3.17 12.12
C ARG A 166 2.17 -2.39 13.39
N PHE A 167 1.58 -3.08 14.38
CA PHE A 167 1.10 -2.51 15.64
C PHE A 167 1.81 -3.15 16.84
N PRO A 168 1.77 -2.52 18.03
CA PRO A 168 2.41 -3.06 19.23
C PRO A 168 2.04 -4.52 19.51
N CYS A 169 3.05 -5.38 19.58
CA CYS A 169 2.93 -6.78 19.98
C CYS A 169 4.16 -7.13 20.83
N LYS A 170 3.96 -7.80 21.97
CA LYS A 170 5.04 -8.13 22.91
C LYS A 170 6.06 -9.12 22.37
N GLN A 171 5.64 -9.99 21.44
CA GLN A 171 6.47 -11.05 20.89
C GLN A 171 7.19 -10.66 19.59
N ALA A 172 6.85 -9.51 19.02
CA ALA A 172 7.49 -9.02 17.81
C ALA A 172 8.90 -8.50 18.11
N GLU A 173 9.82 -8.66 17.17
CA GLU A 173 11.19 -8.12 17.27
C GLU A 173 11.17 -6.59 17.42
N TYR A 174 10.26 -5.93 16.71
CA TYR A 174 9.94 -4.51 16.87
C TYR A 174 8.63 -4.16 16.16
N VAL A 175 8.17 -2.92 16.33
CA VAL A 175 6.95 -2.38 15.73
C VAL A 175 7.31 -1.49 14.55
N ASN A 176 6.54 -1.63 13.46
CA ASN A 176 6.65 -0.89 12.21
C ASN A 176 8.03 -1.06 11.53
N ALA A 177 8.05 -1.82 10.44
CA ALA A 177 9.26 -2.13 9.68
C ALA A 177 10.07 -0.90 9.26
N PHE A 178 9.43 0.24 9.02
CA PHE A 178 10.09 1.47 8.56
C PHE A 178 10.77 2.27 9.69
N THR A 179 10.68 1.84 10.96
CA THR A 179 11.37 2.52 12.08
C THR A 179 12.86 2.24 12.14
N LYS A 180 13.35 1.20 11.45
CA LYS A 180 14.75 0.80 11.44
C LYS A 180 15.28 0.70 10.02
N MET A 181 16.57 1.01 9.84
CA MET A 181 17.28 0.63 8.63
C MET A 181 17.33 -0.89 8.54
N TRP A 182 17.12 -1.45 7.35
CA TRP A 182 17.18 -2.90 7.16
C TRP A 182 18.59 -3.32 6.81
N ALA A 183 19.17 -4.20 7.62
CA ALA A 183 20.47 -4.80 7.37
C ALA A 183 20.36 -6.30 7.69
N TYR A 184 20.00 -7.11 6.69
CA TYR A 184 19.70 -8.52 6.88
C TYR A 184 20.31 -9.38 5.78
N LYS A 185 20.87 -10.55 6.14
CA LYS A 185 21.39 -11.51 5.15
C LYS A 185 20.31 -11.90 4.14
N LEU A 186 19.11 -12.24 4.64
CA LEU A 186 17.91 -12.51 3.86
C LEU A 186 16.66 -12.18 4.70
N ALA A 187 15.77 -11.32 4.22
CA ALA A 187 14.52 -10.99 4.91
C ALA A 187 13.29 -11.26 4.01
N TRP A 188 12.17 -11.61 4.63
CA TRP A 188 10.87 -11.77 3.98
C TRP A 188 10.09 -10.47 4.03
N ILE A 189 9.46 -10.09 2.92
CA ILE A 189 8.59 -8.92 2.84
C ILE A 189 7.31 -9.32 2.09
N PHE A 190 6.20 -9.41 2.81
CA PHE A 190 4.87 -9.54 2.19
C PHE A 190 3.96 -8.39 2.62
N PRO A 191 4.07 -7.22 1.97
CA PRO A 191 3.40 -6.03 2.41
C PRO A 191 2.01 -5.90 1.80
N PRO A 192 1.13 -5.10 2.42
CA PRO A 192 -0.02 -4.53 1.73
C PRO A 192 0.41 -3.80 0.45
N PRO A 193 -0.28 -3.97 -0.70
CA PRO A 193 0.15 -3.41 -1.98
C PRO A 193 0.37 -1.88 -2.02
N PRO A 194 -0.40 -1.04 -1.30
CA PRO A 194 -0.12 0.40 -1.22
C PRO A 194 1.28 0.74 -0.66
N LEU A 195 1.91 -0.16 0.11
CA LEU A 195 3.21 0.12 0.73
C LEU A 195 4.41 -0.23 -0.18
N ILE A 196 4.19 -0.88 -1.33
CA ILE A 196 5.26 -1.26 -2.26
C ILE A 196 6.16 -0.07 -2.65
N PRO A 197 5.63 1.12 -3.00
CA PRO A 197 6.46 2.27 -3.34
C PRO A 197 7.38 2.71 -2.19
N ARG A 198 6.86 2.72 -0.95
CA ARG A 198 7.62 3.05 0.26
C ARG A 198 8.72 2.03 0.55
N ILE A 199 8.43 0.74 0.33
CA ILE A 199 9.41 -0.34 0.49
C ILE A 199 10.56 -0.18 -0.48
N LEU A 200 10.28 0.15 -1.75
CA LEU A 200 11.32 0.38 -2.75
C LEU A 200 12.19 1.61 -2.43
N GLN A 201 11.63 2.63 -1.80
CA GLN A 201 12.39 3.76 -1.27
C GLN A 201 13.28 3.31 -0.10
N HIS A 202 12.72 2.60 0.88
CA HIS A 202 13.44 2.10 2.06
C HIS A 202 14.58 1.15 1.66
N LEU A 203 14.37 0.33 0.63
CA LEU A 203 15.39 -0.56 0.08
C LEU A 203 16.61 0.18 -0.46
N LYS A 204 16.53 1.47 -0.83
CA LYS A 204 17.69 2.26 -1.30
C LYS A 204 18.76 2.44 -0.21
N GLN A 205 18.33 2.52 1.03
CA GLN A 205 19.20 2.73 2.20
C GLN A 205 19.44 1.43 2.99
N SER A 206 18.89 0.32 2.51
CA SER A 206 18.99 -0.99 3.16
C SER A 206 20.26 -1.74 2.74
N GLN A 207 20.65 -2.75 3.49
CA GLN A 207 21.76 -3.65 3.19
C GLN A 207 21.29 -5.11 3.21
N GLY A 208 21.75 -5.88 2.23
CA GLY A 208 21.49 -7.32 2.12
C GLY A 208 20.40 -7.71 1.12
N THR A 209 19.74 -8.84 1.34
CA THR A 209 18.84 -9.48 0.36
C THR A 209 17.42 -9.60 0.90
N PHE A 210 16.43 -9.43 0.03
CA PHE A 210 15.02 -9.44 0.41
C PHE A 210 14.21 -10.30 -0.55
N LEU A 211 13.30 -11.11 -0.01
CA LEU A 211 12.27 -11.81 -0.77
C LEU A 211 10.99 -11.00 -0.66
N LEU A 212 10.72 -10.22 -1.71
CA LEU A 212 9.60 -9.29 -1.75
C LEU A 212 8.45 -9.90 -2.56
N VAL A 213 7.34 -10.15 -1.87
CA VAL A 213 6.08 -10.57 -2.49
C VAL A 213 5.34 -9.34 -2.99
N VAL A 214 5.05 -9.30 -4.29
CA VAL A 214 4.23 -8.24 -4.89
C VAL A 214 3.18 -8.83 -5.81
N PRO A 215 2.07 -8.13 -6.02
CA PRO A 215 1.14 -8.47 -7.08
C PRO A 215 1.77 -8.34 -8.48
N ARG A 216 1.42 -9.24 -9.39
CA ARG A 216 1.82 -9.17 -10.79
C ARG A 216 0.94 -8.16 -11.54
N TRP A 217 1.35 -6.90 -11.54
CA TRP A 217 0.66 -5.85 -12.31
C TRP A 217 1.48 -5.41 -13.50
N GLU A 218 0.83 -5.41 -14.67
CA GLU A 218 1.40 -4.84 -15.87
C GLU A 218 1.22 -3.31 -15.84
N ASN A 219 2.24 -2.58 -16.32
CA ASN A 219 2.23 -1.11 -16.46
C ASN A 219 2.09 -0.30 -15.16
N VAL A 220 2.74 -0.73 -14.07
CA VAL A 220 2.86 0.06 -12.83
C VAL A 220 4.26 0.66 -12.66
N PHE A 221 4.30 1.89 -12.16
CA PHE A 221 5.52 2.71 -12.08
C PHE A 221 6.65 2.07 -11.26
N TRP A 222 6.29 1.24 -10.27
CA TRP A 222 7.26 0.62 -9.36
C TRP A 222 7.91 -0.65 -9.92
N ARG A 223 7.31 -1.29 -10.93
CA ARG A 223 7.81 -2.58 -11.46
C ARG A 223 9.17 -2.47 -12.18
N PRO A 224 9.45 -1.41 -12.98
CA PRO A 224 10.79 -1.19 -13.54
C PRO A 224 11.87 -1.03 -12.46
N ILE A 225 11.55 -0.38 -11.34
CA ILE A 225 12.46 -0.22 -10.20
C ILE A 225 12.78 -1.59 -9.59
N LEU A 226 11.75 -2.42 -9.42
CA LEU A 226 11.90 -3.78 -8.90
C LEU A 226 12.80 -4.65 -9.80
N LYS A 227 12.62 -4.56 -11.14
CA LYS A 227 13.46 -5.26 -12.12
C LYS A 227 14.94 -4.88 -11.99
N LYS A 228 15.24 -3.59 -11.83
CA LYS A 228 16.62 -3.10 -11.65
C LYS A 228 17.30 -3.63 -10.38
N ARG A 229 16.52 -4.02 -9.37
CA ARG A 229 17.02 -4.57 -8.09
C ARG A 229 17.06 -6.10 -8.05
N ALA A 230 16.50 -6.78 -9.06
CA ALA A 230 16.33 -8.22 -9.05
C ALA A 230 17.69 -8.94 -9.11
N LEU A 231 17.85 -9.94 -8.26
CA LEU A 231 19.04 -10.82 -8.22
C LEU A 231 18.79 -12.18 -8.89
N ASP A 232 17.53 -12.51 -9.17
CA ASP A 232 17.12 -13.74 -9.84
C ASP A 232 15.77 -13.50 -10.55
N ARG A 233 15.34 -14.42 -11.41
CA ARG A 233 14.02 -14.41 -12.06
C ARG A 233 12.93 -14.52 -10.98
N PRO A 234 11.84 -13.71 -11.09
CA PRO A 234 10.76 -13.76 -10.11
C PRO A 234 10.06 -15.13 -10.12
N PHE A 235 9.66 -15.58 -8.94
CA PHE A 235 8.86 -16.79 -8.77
C PHE A 235 7.38 -16.42 -8.82
N THR A 236 6.68 -16.80 -9.89
CA THR A 236 5.24 -16.54 -10.03
C THR A 236 4.42 -17.57 -9.27
N ILE A 237 3.60 -17.12 -8.33
CA ILE A 237 2.60 -17.95 -7.65
C ILE A 237 1.31 -17.89 -8.48
N ARG A 238 0.94 -19.05 -9.05
CA ARG A 238 -0.31 -19.24 -9.81
C ARG A 238 -1.34 -19.95 -8.92
N ASN A 239 -2.63 -19.83 -9.27
CA ASN A 239 -3.74 -20.50 -8.59
C ASN A 239 -3.78 -20.20 -7.08
N LEU A 240 -3.98 -18.93 -6.72
CA LEU A 240 -3.90 -18.45 -5.33
C LEU A 240 -4.98 -19.01 -4.37
N HIS A 241 -5.96 -19.77 -4.88
CA HIS A 241 -7.02 -20.41 -4.08
C HIS A 241 -6.53 -21.27 -2.90
N ASN A 242 -5.40 -21.97 -3.07
CA ASN A 242 -4.78 -22.79 -2.01
C ASN A 242 -3.64 -22.09 -1.25
N PRO A 243 -2.75 -21.31 -1.91
CA PRO A 243 -1.60 -20.75 -1.22
C PRO A 243 -1.84 -19.43 -0.50
N LEU A 244 -2.94 -18.70 -0.67
CA LEU A 244 -3.17 -17.43 0.02
C LEU A 244 -4.41 -17.51 0.91
N ILE A 245 -4.21 -17.38 2.21
CA ILE A 245 -5.24 -17.50 3.25
C ILE A 245 -5.41 -16.13 3.93
N GLU A 246 -6.66 -15.69 4.08
CA GLU A 246 -6.99 -14.59 4.99
C GLU A 246 -7.27 -15.18 6.38
N LEU A 247 -6.39 -14.93 7.35
CA LEU A 247 -6.40 -15.62 8.66
C LEU A 247 -7.68 -15.38 9.47
N GLN A 248 -8.40 -14.29 9.22
CA GLN A 248 -9.66 -13.99 9.90
C GLN A 248 -10.82 -14.86 9.42
N THR A 249 -10.83 -15.21 8.14
CA THR A 249 -11.89 -16.00 7.53
C THR A 249 -11.49 -17.46 7.33
N ASN A 250 -10.19 -17.77 7.45
CA ASN A 250 -9.59 -19.04 7.00
C ASN A 250 -9.95 -19.41 5.55
N HIS A 251 -10.34 -18.41 4.76
CA HIS A 251 -10.72 -18.54 3.38
C HIS A 251 -9.81 -17.68 2.51
N PRO A 252 -9.67 -18.01 1.22
CA PRO A 252 -9.00 -17.14 0.28
C PRO A 252 -9.66 -15.76 0.23
N PRO A 253 -8.91 -14.65 0.14
CA PRO A 253 -9.49 -13.32 -0.01
C PRO A 253 -10.46 -13.22 -1.19
N PRO A 254 -11.48 -12.36 -1.12
CA PRO A 254 -12.45 -12.20 -2.21
C PRO A 254 -11.76 -11.79 -3.53
N LYS A 255 -12.27 -12.31 -4.66
CA LYS A 255 -11.73 -12.10 -6.03
C LYS A 255 -10.31 -12.69 -6.25
N ILE A 256 -9.92 -13.72 -5.50
CA ILE A 256 -8.61 -14.36 -5.62
C ILE A 256 -8.26 -14.89 -7.02
N GLN A 257 -9.28 -15.22 -7.82
CA GLN A 257 -9.15 -15.65 -9.23
C GLN A 257 -8.42 -14.59 -10.08
N ASN A 258 -8.52 -13.32 -9.72
CA ASN A 258 -7.91 -12.19 -10.42
C ASN A 258 -6.60 -11.74 -9.78
N LEU A 259 -6.15 -12.40 -8.72
CA LEU A 259 -4.90 -12.10 -8.03
C LEU A 259 -3.79 -13.02 -8.57
N CYS A 260 -2.66 -12.42 -8.93
CA CYS A 260 -1.42 -13.14 -9.18
C CYS A 260 -0.32 -12.47 -8.37
N LEU A 261 0.49 -13.26 -7.67
CA LEU A 261 1.61 -12.78 -6.87
C LEU A 261 2.92 -13.26 -7.49
N GLU A 262 3.95 -12.43 -7.39
CA GLU A 262 5.33 -12.76 -7.73
C GLU A 262 6.20 -12.53 -6.49
N VAL A 263 7.11 -13.46 -6.23
CA VAL A 263 8.16 -13.27 -5.24
C VAL A 263 9.43 -12.89 -5.96
N TRP A 264 10.00 -11.75 -5.58
CA TRP A 264 11.19 -11.18 -6.17
C TRP A 264 12.33 -11.25 -5.16
N LYS A 265 13.43 -11.91 -5.52
CA LYS A 265 14.69 -11.80 -4.78
C LYS A 265 15.38 -10.51 -5.20
N VAL A 266 15.51 -9.55 -4.29
CA VAL A 266 16.02 -8.21 -4.59
C VAL A 266 17.13 -7.79 -3.63
N ARG A 267 18.01 -6.91 -4.13
CA ARG A 267 19.07 -6.29 -3.32
C ARG A 267 18.60 -5.02 -2.61
N GLY A 268 19.03 -4.87 -1.36
CA GLY A 268 19.09 -3.58 -0.69
C GLY A 268 20.29 -2.76 -1.17
N GLY A 269 20.19 -1.45 -1.03
CA GLY A 269 21.24 -0.49 -1.32
C GLY A 269 20.92 0.38 -2.54
N PRO A 270 21.84 1.29 -2.90
CA PRO A 270 21.72 2.05 -4.14
C PRO A 270 21.69 1.11 -5.36
N ILE A 271 21.03 1.54 -6.44
CA ILE A 271 21.00 0.83 -7.73
C ILE A 271 22.18 1.31 -8.56
#